data_AF-A0A924TX32-F1
#
_entry.id   AF-A0A924TX32-F1
#
_cell.length_a   1.000
_cell.length_b   1.000
_cell.length_c   1.000
_cell.angle_alpha   90.00
_cell.angle_beta   90.00
_cell.angle_gamma   90.00
#
_symmetry.space_group_name_H-M   'P 1'
#
loop_
_entity.id
_entity.type
_entity.pdbx_description
1 polymer ?
#
loop_
_entity_poly.entity_id
_entity_poly.type
_entity_poly.pdbx_seq_one_letter_code
_entity_poly.pdbx_strand_id
1 'polypeptide(L)'
;QSQLRRPDIYGKTGTTNDSFDAWFAGFQPGLAAVVWIGYDQPRSLGDRESGGGLALPVWIDFMSVALHGVPVREIAPVAGVVQVDGDWRFEEFVGDGGVREIGLEASEAPAPASSAPH
;
A
#
# COMPACT_ATOMS: atom_id res chain seq x y z
N GLN A 1 1.05 11.18 4.25
CA GLN A 1 2.21 11.23 3.34
C GLN A 1 2.53 12.65 2.83
N SER A 2 1.58 13.59 2.74
CA SER A 2 1.83 14.96 2.25
C SER A 2 2.69 15.87 3.15
N GLN A 3 2.94 15.48 4.41
CA GLN A 3 3.61 16.37 5.37
C GLN A 3 5.14 16.39 5.23
N LEU A 4 5.76 15.23 4.98
CA LEU A 4 7.23 15.15 4.82
C LEU A 4 7.70 15.49 3.40
N ARG A 5 6.80 15.48 2.40
CA ARG A 5 7.06 15.83 0.98
C ARG A 5 8.28 15.12 0.36
N ARG A 6 8.47 13.85 0.70
CA ARG A 6 9.54 13.02 0.14
C ARG A 6 8.97 11.80 -0.58
N PRO A 7 9.50 11.42 -1.74
CA PRO A 7 9.05 10.24 -2.48
C PRO A 7 9.66 8.93 -1.93
N ASP A 8 10.71 9.01 -1.11
CA ASP A 8 11.43 7.87 -0.55
C ASP A 8 10.92 7.42 0.82
N ILE A 9 9.66 7.70 1.13
CA ILE A 9 9.03 7.35 2.40
C ILE A 9 7.86 6.41 2.17
N TYR A 10 7.88 5.30 2.90
CA TYR A 10 6.87 4.26 2.83
C TYR A 10 6.39 3.94 4.24
N GLY A 11 5.15 3.50 4.37
CA GLY A 11 4.65 3.09 5.67
C GLY A 11 3.22 2.61 5.63
N LYS A 12 2.83 1.95 6.72
CA LYS A 12 1.53 1.32 6.86
C LYS A 12 0.97 1.57 8.25
N THR A 13 -0.30 1.95 8.26
CA THR A 13 -1.13 2.02 9.47
C THR A 13 -1.54 0.63 9.92
N GLY A 14 -1.62 0.42 11.23
CA GLY A 14 -2.36 -0.69 11.80
C GLY A 14 -3.08 -0.29 13.08
N THR A 15 -4.17 -1.03 13.34
CA THR A 15 -5.04 -0.88 14.51
C THR A 15 -5.48 -2.29 14.90
N THR A 16 -5.42 -2.65 16.17
CA THR A 16 -5.98 -3.93 16.66
C THR A 16 -7.49 -3.87 16.80
N ASN A 17 -8.11 -5.05 16.97
CA ASN A 17 -9.53 -5.17 17.30
C ASN A 17 -9.87 -4.32 18.53
N ASP A 18 -11.10 -3.79 18.55
CA ASP A 18 -11.63 -2.93 19.62
C ASP A 18 -10.79 -1.67 19.92
N SER A 19 -9.87 -1.32 19.00
CA SER A 19 -8.97 -0.17 19.08
C SER A 19 -8.10 -0.15 20.33
N PHE A 20 -7.52 -1.30 20.72
CA PHE A 20 -6.63 -1.38 21.88
C PHE A 20 -5.24 -0.81 21.61
N ASP A 21 -4.77 -0.98 20.38
CA ASP A 21 -3.47 -0.55 19.91
C ASP A 21 -3.62 0.23 18.61
N ALA A 22 -2.89 1.33 18.53
CA ALA A 22 -2.70 2.09 17.30
C ALA A 22 -1.20 2.12 16.99
N TRP A 23 -0.81 1.72 15.78
CA TRP A 23 0.58 1.82 15.35
C TRP A 23 0.73 2.35 13.94
N PHE A 24 1.91 2.90 13.71
CA PHE A 24 2.41 3.23 12.38
C PHE A 24 3.83 2.69 12.26
N ALA A 25 4.05 1.86 11.25
CA ALA A 25 5.37 1.39 10.88
C ALA A 25 5.73 2.00 9.53
N GLY A 26 6.92 2.60 9.44
CA GLY A 26 7.37 3.23 8.21
C GLY A 26 8.88 3.22 8.11
N PHE A 27 9.37 3.47 6.90
CA PHE A 27 10.79 3.53 6.63
C PHE A 27 11.13 4.52 5.52
N GLN A 28 12.37 4.96 5.59
CA GLN A 28 13.19 5.52 4.53
C GLN A 28 14.36 4.54 4.31
N PRO A 29 14.97 4.43 3.11
CA PRO A 29 15.99 3.40 2.84
C PRO A 29 17.15 3.23 3.84
N GLY A 30 17.46 4.25 4.65
CA GLY A 30 18.48 4.19 5.72
C GLY A 30 17.93 4.11 7.14
N LEU A 31 16.61 4.24 7.36
CA LEU A 31 16.01 4.32 8.68
C LEU A 31 14.60 3.73 8.68
N ALA A 32 14.38 2.72 9.54
CA ALA A 32 13.05 2.23 9.89
C ALA A 32 12.65 2.76 11.27
N ALA A 33 11.39 3.15 11.42
CA ALA A 33 10.83 3.61 12.69
C ALA A 33 9.40 3.09 12.86
N VAL A 34 9.04 2.76 14.09
CA VAL A 34 7.70 2.31 14.46
C VAL A 34 7.25 3.12 15.67
N VAL A 35 6.03 3.65 15.58
CA VAL A 35 5.33 4.24 16.73
C VAL A 35 4.18 3.34 17.09
N TRP A 36 4.09 2.99 18.37
CA TRP A 36 2.96 2.29 18.97
C TRP A 36 2.40 3.14 20.11
N ILE A 37 1.08 3.18 20.20
CA ILE A 37 0.34 3.83 21.28
C ILE A 37 -0.69 2.82 21.78
N GLY A 38 -0.68 2.62 23.09
CA GLY A 38 -1.56 1.72 23.82
C GLY A 38 -1.44 1.98 25.32
N TYR A 39 -2.16 1.20 26.10
CA TYR A 39 -2.11 1.27 27.57
C TYR A 39 -1.41 0.04 28.14
N ASP A 40 -0.64 0.22 29.21
CA ASP A 40 0.02 -0.89 29.93
C ASP A 40 -0.98 -1.94 30.43
N GLN A 41 -2.16 -1.47 30.87
CA GLN A 41 -3.32 -2.31 31.15
C GLN A 41 -4.29 -2.21 29.97
N PRO A 42 -4.64 -3.34 29.31
CA PRO A 42 -5.44 -3.31 28.08
C PRO A 42 -6.78 -2.60 28.27
N ARG A 43 -6.98 -1.53 27.52
CA ARG A 43 -8.25 -0.81 27.41
C ARG A 43 -8.35 -0.17 26.04
N SER A 44 -9.57 0.03 25.55
CA SER A 44 -9.79 0.70 24.28
C SER A 44 -9.23 2.13 24.28
N LEU A 45 -8.61 2.53 23.18
CA LEU A 45 -8.20 3.90 22.89
C LEU A 45 -9.41 4.77 22.53
N GLY A 46 -10.52 4.16 22.13
CA GLY A 46 -11.74 4.81 21.67
C GLY A 46 -11.95 4.64 20.16
N ASP A 47 -13.20 4.66 19.72
CA ASP A 47 -13.62 4.25 18.36
C ASP A 47 -13.05 5.09 17.21
N ARG A 48 -12.47 6.26 17.51
CA ARG A 48 -11.85 7.15 16.51
C ARG A 48 -10.32 7.09 16.51
N GLU A 49 -9.75 6.30 17.41
CA GLU A 49 -8.31 6.23 17.62
C GLU A 49 -7.70 5.12 16.77
N SER A 50 -7.12 5.50 15.63
CA SER A 50 -6.50 4.58 14.68
C SER A 50 -4.99 4.82 14.57
N GLY A 51 -4.24 3.86 14.00
CA GLY A 51 -2.83 4.06 13.67
C GLY A 51 -2.56 5.31 12.80
N GLY A 52 -3.51 5.69 11.95
CA GLY A 52 -3.41 6.91 11.13
C GLY A 52 -3.73 8.21 11.89
N GLY A 53 -4.57 8.13 12.93
CA GLY A 53 -4.97 9.27 13.74
C GLY A 53 -4.00 9.58 14.88
N LEU A 54 -3.51 8.54 15.57
CA LEU A 54 -2.65 8.70 16.75
C LEU A 54 -1.17 8.49 16.47
N ALA A 55 -0.81 7.35 15.88
CA ALA A 55 0.59 6.95 15.77
C ALA A 55 1.32 7.65 14.61
N LEU A 56 0.63 7.88 13.49
CA LEU A 56 1.21 8.52 12.31
C LEU A 56 1.71 9.96 12.57
N PRO A 57 0.98 10.86 13.26
CA PRO A 57 1.49 12.20 13.58
C PRO A 57 2.82 12.18 14.35
N VAL A 58 2.90 11.36 15.41
CA VAL A 58 4.14 11.20 16.21
C VAL A 58 5.28 10.66 15.35
N TRP A 59 4.99 9.71 14.46
CA TRP A 59 5.99 9.19 13.53
C TRP A 59 6.48 10.25 12.54
N ILE A 60 5.58 11.09 12.02
CA ILE A 60 5.93 12.22 11.14
C ILE A 60 6.84 13.21 11.88
N ASP A 61 6.50 13.57 13.11
CA ASP A 61 7.30 14.51 13.91
C ASP A 61 8.72 13.98 14.13
N PHE A 62 8.86 12.72 14.55
CA PHE A 62 10.17 12.08 14.69
C PHE A 62 10.97 12.09 13.38
N MET A 63 10.35 11.65 12.28
CA MET A 63 11.01 11.54 10.99
C MET A 63 11.35 12.90 10.37
N SER A 64 10.61 13.96 10.69
CA SER A 64 10.91 15.33 10.25
C SER A 64 12.28 15.80 10.77
N VAL A 65 12.63 15.41 11.99
CA VAL A 65 13.93 15.70 12.61
C VAL A 65 14.98 14.69 12.14
N ALA A 66 14.67 13.40 12.20
CA ALA A 66 15.63 12.33 11.90
C ALA A 66 16.11 12.37 10.44
N LEU A 67 15.27 12.79 9.50
CA LEU A 67 15.62 12.91 8.07
C LEU A 67 16.13 14.30 7.68
N HIS A 68 16.32 15.21 8.63
CA HIS A 68 16.84 16.54 8.33
C HIS A 68 18.27 16.44 7.76
N GLY A 69 18.46 16.93 6.53
CA GLY A 69 19.74 16.84 5.81
C GLY A 69 20.05 15.47 5.19
N VAL A 70 19.17 14.47 5.35
CA VAL A 70 19.32 13.16 4.70
C VAL A 70 18.89 13.28 3.23
N PRO A 71 19.74 12.97 2.23
CA PRO A 71 19.35 13.00 0.82
C PRO A 71 18.19 12.04 0.51
N VAL A 72 17.38 12.38 -0.49
CA VAL A 72 16.35 11.46 -1.01
C VAL A 72 17.04 10.30 -1.71
N ARG A 73 16.62 9.07 -1.41
CA ARG A 73 17.14 7.85 -2.05
C ARG A 73 16.01 7.04 -2.67
N GLU A 74 16.03 6.89 -3.98
CA GLU A 74 15.11 5.98 -4.66
C GLU A 74 15.49 4.52 -4.40
N ILE A 75 14.48 3.67 -4.21
CA ILE A 75 14.68 2.22 -4.12
C ILE A 75 14.88 1.71 -5.54
N ALA A 76 16.12 1.31 -5.87
CA ALA A 76 16.39 0.65 -7.13
C ALA A 76 15.71 -0.72 -7.16
N PRO A 77 15.09 -1.13 -8.29
CA PRO A 77 14.59 -2.48 -8.43
C PRO A 77 15.73 -3.48 -8.28
N VAL A 78 15.43 -4.62 -7.66
CA VAL A 78 16.36 -5.73 -7.60
C VAL A 78 16.58 -6.31 -9.00
N ALA A 79 17.76 -6.85 -9.26
CA ALA A 79 18.06 -7.50 -10.55
C ALA A 79 17.01 -8.59 -10.84
N GLY A 80 16.56 -8.65 -12.09
CA GLY A 80 15.49 -9.57 -12.51
C GLY A 80 14.08 -9.08 -12.18
N VAL A 81 13.88 -7.84 -11.73
CA VAL A 81 12.55 -7.19 -11.62
C VAL A 81 12.46 -6.03 -12.62
N VAL A 82 11.45 -6.06 -13.48
CA VAL A 82 11.20 -5.06 -14.52
C VAL A 82 9.80 -4.47 -14.38
N GLN A 83 9.60 -3.24 -14.87
CA GLN A 83 8.25 -2.69 -15.02
C GLN A 83 7.67 -3.00 -16.40
N VAL A 84 6.46 -3.55 -16.43
CA VAL A 84 5.66 -3.76 -17.64
C VAL A 84 4.28 -3.16 -17.39
N ASP A 85 3.86 -2.20 -18.22
CA ASP A 85 2.56 -1.51 -18.11
C ASP A 85 2.27 -0.87 -16.73
N GLY A 86 3.33 -0.51 -15.99
CA GLY A 86 3.22 0.09 -14.64
C GLY A 86 3.26 -0.92 -13.49
N ASP A 87 3.24 -2.22 -13.79
CA ASP A 87 3.39 -3.29 -12.80
C ASP A 87 4.83 -3.79 -12.71
N TRP A 88 5.30 -4.03 -11.49
CA TRP A 88 6.58 -4.71 -11.26
C TRP A 88 6.41 -6.22 -11.43
N ARG A 89 7.21 -6.83 -12.31
CA ARG A 89 7.22 -8.28 -12.57
C ARG A 89 8.64 -8.82 -12.54
N PHE A 90 8.79 -10.08 -12.14
CA PHE A 90 10.07 -10.75 -12.37
C PHE A 90 10.25 -10.97 -13.89
N GLU A 91 11.46 -10.78 -14.38
CA GLU A 91 11.83 -10.87 -15.79
C GLU A 91 11.45 -12.23 -16.39
N GLU A 92 11.53 -13.30 -15.60
CA GLU A 92 11.10 -14.66 -15.98
C GLU A 92 9.60 -14.77 -16.33
N PHE A 93 8.75 -13.87 -15.79
CA PHE A 93 7.30 -13.85 -16.06
C PHE A 93 6.88 -12.88 -17.17
N VAL A 94 7.84 -12.23 -17.84
CA VAL A 94 7.55 -11.24 -18.89
C VAL A 94 7.41 -11.89 -20.26
N GLY A 95 7.89 -13.12 -20.44
CA GLY A 95 7.89 -13.85 -21.70
C GLY A 95 6.91 -15.03 -21.81
N ASP A 96 6.53 -15.66 -20.70
CA ASP A 96 5.59 -16.79 -20.73
C ASP A 96 4.14 -16.30 -20.61
N GLY A 97 3.26 -16.83 -21.47
CA GLY A 97 1.86 -16.45 -21.64
C GLY A 97 0.96 -16.69 -20.42
N GLY A 98 1.27 -16.05 -19.30
CA GLY A 98 0.43 -16.01 -18.11
C GLY A 98 -0.91 -15.36 -18.45
N VAL A 99 -1.98 -15.97 -17.95
CA VAL A 99 -3.36 -15.51 -18.11
C VAL A 99 -3.47 -14.07 -17.58
N ARG A 100 -3.72 -13.12 -18.47
CA ARG A 100 -3.75 -11.68 -18.16
C ARG A 100 -5.04 -11.23 -17.49
N GLU A 101 -6.11 -12.02 -17.63
CA GLU A 101 -7.42 -11.77 -17.03
C GLU A 101 -8.24 -13.08 -17.04
N ILE A 102 -8.93 -13.42 -15.96
CA ILE A 102 -10.02 -14.41 -15.99
C ILE A 102 -11.32 -13.61 -15.92
N GLY A 103 -11.78 -13.17 -17.09
CA GLY A 103 -13.10 -12.58 -17.25
C GLY A 103 -14.17 -13.68 -17.20
N LEU A 104 -15.26 -13.43 -16.48
CA LEU A 104 -16.51 -14.17 -16.69
C LEU A 104 -17.10 -13.68 -18.02
N GLU A 105 -16.69 -14.28 -19.14
CA GLU A 105 -17.40 -14.05 -20.40
C GLU A 105 -18.81 -14.62 -20.27
N ALA A 106 -19.79 -13.71 -20.31
CA ALA A 106 -21.20 -14.04 -20.38
C ALA A 106 -21.44 -14.90 -21.62
N SER A 107 -22.03 -16.07 -21.39
CA SER A 107 -22.55 -17.01 -22.39
C SER A 107 -23.12 -16.28 -23.60
N GLU A 108 -22.47 -16.46 -24.74
CA GLU A 108 -23.03 -16.15 -26.06
C GLU A 108 -24.32 -16.97 -26.25
N ALA A 109 -25.45 -16.29 -26.42
CA ALA A 109 -26.70 -16.88 -26.86
C ALA A 109 -27.04 -16.31 -28.26
N PRO A 110 -27.42 -17.16 -29.22
CA PRO A 110 -27.51 -16.78 -30.62
C PRO A 110 -28.66 -15.81 -30.90
N ALA A 111 -28.44 -14.90 -31.86
CA ALA A 111 -29.42 -13.95 -32.34
C ALA A 111 -30.71 -14.64 -32.85
N PRO A 112 -31.91 -14.12 -32.56
CA PRO A 112 -33.12 -14.59 -33.21
C PRO A 112 -33.14 -14.13 -34.68
N ALA A 113 -33.37 -15.10 -35.57
CA ALA A 113 -33.50 -14.90 -37.01
C ALA A 113 -34.67 -13.94 -37.35
N SER A 114 -34.38 -13.01 -38.25
CA SER A 114 -35.32 -12.08 -38.88
C SER A 114 -36.42 -12.81 -39.67
N SER A 115 -37.69 -12.59 -39.32
CA SER A 115 -38.84 -12.84 -40.20
C SER A 115 -39.22 -11.56 -40.95
N ALA A 116 -39.30 -11.69 -42.28
CA ALA A 116 -39.46 -10.66 -43.32
C ALA A 116 -40.80 -9.88 -43.30
N PRO A 117 -40.94 -8.79 -44.11
CA PRO A 117 -42.17 -8.02 -44.20
C PRO A 117 -43.18 -8.59 -45.22
N HIS A 118 -44.46 -8.37 -44.91
CA HIS A 118 -45.71 -8.65 -45.67
C HIS A 118 -46.14 -10.10 -45.90
#